data_AF-A0A1F6CYW9-F1
#
_entry.id   AF-A0A1F6CYW9-F1
#
_cell.length_a   1.000
_cell.length_b   1.000
_cell.length_c   1.000
_cell.angle_alpha   90.00
_cell.angle_beta   90.00
_cell.angle_gamma   90.00
#
_symmetry.space_group_name_H-M   'P 1'
#
loop_
_entity.id
_entity.type
_entity.pdbx_description
1 polymer ?
#
loop_
_entity_poly.entity_id
_entity_poly.type
_entity_poly.pdbx_seq_one_letter_code
_entity_poly.pdbx_strand_id
1 'polypeptide(L)'
;MKTYDTILPQISALTLCALHFALCVSLAWAIRPYTPVHPDPVLEPWRWRSFPALNGLGLQCMAEAKDKSIWFGVDDGVRRYDGVHWTAYTEKDGLYGAPVVTLLGSRDGSVYAGTAMGISRFWEGKWRRVFPPEGDPSTLRQAQGSGQALPWLIYDLMEARDGSVWAGTGWGALRLSQDEWTLYTTEQMGAALRALAPYVRLFIVPEEVAPARPWPEGIGAAITVGLQRFGTAFRVSRVIYALVSGGPGEAAGLKVGDRIVATDGQPDVNTFRVNGPAGTSVRLTIQREGRPGPFEVTVTRKKVEGTFRRFSIFDVFEDREGAIWFGLSGPEGGEIVRYAPSALPGVQRSLSPYSPVGGVRRGALCGGIGPGGSPAGLRDGPVDNLQGSEFSVRDVRRGAVVCVPRQQRRAL
;
A
#
# COMPACT_ATOMS: atom_id res chain seq x y z
N MET A 1 76.10 44.04 -57.22
CA MET A 1 75.40 44.44 -58.46
C MET A 1 74.20 43.50 -58.62
N LYS A 2 72.99 44.07 -58.77
CA LYS A 2 71.68 43.47 -59.06
C LYS A 2 70.92 42.75 -57.93
N THR A 3 70.04 43.55 -57.31
CA THR A 3 68.67 43.22 -56.91
C THR A 3 67.96 42.33 -57.94
N TYR A 4 67.26 41.30 -57.46
CA TYR A 4 66.16 40.66 -58.19
C TYR A 4 64.92 40.74 -57.31
N ASP A 5 64.11 41.75 -57.60
CA ASP A 5 62.73 41.84 -57.18
C ASP A 5 61.91 40.71 -57.83
N THR A 6 61.32 39.89 -56.97
CA THR A 6 59.87 39.69 -56.85
C THR A 6 59.05 39.56 -58.15
N ILE A 7 58.60 38.33 -58.47
CA ILE A 7 57.29 38.11 -59.08
C ILE A 7 56.64 36.90 -58.37
N LEU A 8 55.76 37.17 -57.40
CA LEU A 8 54.73 36.22 -56.97
C LEU A 8 53.38 36.96 -57.02
N PRO A 9 52.33 36.36 -57.63
CA PRO A 9 51.06 37.02 -57.84
C PRO A 9 50.31 37.21 -56.52
N GLN A 10 49.72 38.40 -56.35
CA GLN A 10 48.83 38.72 -55.22
C GLN A 10 47.63 37.76 -55.23
N ILE A 11 47.67 36.73 -54.40
CA ILE A 11 46.47 35.95 -54.07
C ILE A 11 45.53 36.91 -53.34
N SER A 12 44.38 37.21 -53.95
CA SER A 12 43.43 38.15 -53.35
C SER A 12 42.88 37.59 -52.04
N ALA A 13 42.56 38.48 -51.09
CA ALA A 13 42.06 38.10 -49.77
C ALA A 13 40.81 37.20 -49.84
N LEU A 14 40.02 37.32 -50.90
CA LEU A 14 38.85 36.48 -51.17
C LEU A 14 39.21 35.00 -51.39
N THR A 15 40.30 34.70 -52.09
CA THR A 15 40.75 33.31 -52.32
C THR A 15 41.30 32.67 -51.05
N LEU A 16 42.00 33.46 -50.24
CA LEU A 16 42.48 33.03 -48.91
C LEU A 16 41.31 32.77 -47.96
N CYS A 17 40.30 33.64 -47.94
CA CYS A 17 39.08 33.42 -47.16
C CYS A 17 38.30 32.19 -47.63
N ALA A 18 38.18 31.97 -48.94
CA ALA A 18 37.48 30.81 -49.49
C ALA A 18 38.20 29.49 -49.15
N LEU A 19 39.54 29.47 -49.23
CA LEU A 19 40.35 28.32 -48.82
C LEU A 19 40.25 28.07 -47.31
N HIS A 20 40.27 29.12 -46.49
CA HIS A 20 40.12 29.01 -45.04
C HIS A 20 38.73 28.47 -44.67
N PHE A 21 37.68 28.96 -45.34
CA PHE A 21 36.32 28.48 -45.13
C PHE A 21 36.16 27.02 -45.56
N ALA A 22 36.72 26.62 -46.70
CA ALA A 22 36.73 25.23 -47.15
C ALA A 22 37.50 24.30 -46.19
N LEU A 23 38.61 24.77 -45.60
CA LEU A 23 39.38 24.05 -44.58
C LEU A 23 38.61 23.93 -43.25
N CYS A 24 37.87 24.96 -42.86
CA CYS A 24 37.05 24.93 -41.64
C CYS A 24 35.83 24.02 -41.78
N VAL A 25 35.18 24.00 -42.95
CA VAL A 25 34.04 23.11 -43.21
C VAL A 25 34.47 21.64 -43.31
N SER A 26 35.69 21.36 -43.78
CA SER A 26 36.23 19.99 -43.81
C SER A 26 36.76 19.48 -42.46
N LEU A 27 36.87 20.34 -41.43
CA LEU A 27 37.11 19.92 -40.04
C LEU A 27 35.79 19.69 -39.27
N ALA A 28 34.64 20.07 -39.84
CA ALA A 28 33.32 19.83 -39.29
C ALA A 28 32.75 18.46 -39.74
N TRP A 29 33.59 17.43 -39.89
CA TRP A 29 33.09 16.06 -40.00
C TRP A 29 32.39 15.76 -38.70
N ALA A 30 31.07 15.60 -38.79
CA ALA A 30 30.17 15.34 -37.70
C ALA A 30 30.82 14.39 -36.69
N ILE A 31 31.24 14.95 -35.55
CA ILE A 31 31.51 14.17 -34.35
C ILE A 31 30.17 13.49 -34.07
N ARG A 32 30.05 12.20 -34.37
CA ARG A 32 28.90 11.44 -33.89
C ARG A 32 28.96 11.57 -32.38
N PRO A 33 28.01 12.25 -31.72
CA PRO A 33 28.02 12.28 -30.26
C PRO A 33 28.02 10.82 -29.81
N TYR A 34 28.98 10.46 -28.97
CA TYR A 34 29.04 9.13 -28.39
C TYR A 34 27.73 8.90 -27.63
N THR A 35 26.88 8.02 -28.14
CA THR A 35 25.71 7.54 -27.41
C THR A 35 26.18 6.35 -26.57
N PRO A 36 26.34 6.49 -25.23
CA PRO A 36 26.66 5.36 -24.39
C PRO A 36 25.58 4.30 -24.55
N VAL A 37 25.99 3.09 -24.95
CA VAL A 37 25.12 1.92 -24.83
C VAL A 37 25.13 1.56 -23.36
N HIS A 38 24.09 1.96 -22.64
CA HIS A 38 23.90 1.51 -21.26
C HIS A 38 23.50 0.03 -21.31
N PRO A 39 24.33 -0.89 -20.78
CA PRO A 39 23.92 -2.28 -20.67
C PRO A 39 22.67 -2.33 -19.79
N ASP A 40 21.72 -3.18 -20.17
CA ASP A 40 20.50 -3.37 -19.39
C ASP A 40 20.90 -3.85 -17.99
N PRO A 41 20.67 -3.03 -16.94
CA PRO A 41 21.06 -3.38 -15.58
C PRO A 41 20.40 -4.69 -15.12
N VAL A 42 19.29 -5.08 -15.75
CA VAL A 42 18.60 -6.33 -15.44
C VAL A 42 19.39 -7.56 -15.90
N LEU A 43 20.16 -7.43 -16.98
CA LEU A 43 20.89 -8.53 -17.58
C LEU A 43 22.28 -8.74 -16.99
N GLU A 44 22.73 -7.88 -16.08
CA GLU A 44 24.06 -7.92 -15.49
C GLU A 44 24.09 -8.72 -14.17
N PRO A 45 24.51 -10.00 -14.16
CA PRO A 45 24.36 -10.90 -12.99
C PRO A 45 25.03 -10.37 -11.72
N TRP A 46 26.13 -9.63 -11.88
CA TRP A 46 26.91 -9.05 -10.79
C TRP A 46 26.21 -7.88 -10.07
N ARG A 47 25.15 -7.30 -10.64
CA ARG A 47 24.31 -6.28 -9.98
C ARG A 47 23.32 -6.90 -9.00
N TRP A 48 23.07 -8.19 -9.12
CA TRP A 48 22.06 -8.89 -8.36
C TRP A 48 22.67 -9.65 -7.19
N ARG A 49 21.92 -9.71 -6.10
CA ARG A 49 22.23 -10.55 -4.95
C ARG A 49 21.03 -11.42 -4.66
N SER A 50 21.25 -12.72 -4.45
CA SER A 50 20.22 -13.63 -3.99
C SER A 50 20.30 -13.80 -2.49
N PHE A 51 19.14 -14.01 -1.86
CA PHE A 51 19.04 -14.26 -0.42
C PHE A 51 18.31 -15.59 -0.19
N PRO A 52 19.00 -16.74 -0.28
CA PRO A 52 18.38 -18.05 -0.07
C PRO A 52 17.70 -18.21 1.29
N ALA A 53 18.13 -17.43 2.29
CA ALA A 53 17.50 -17.36 3.62
C ALA A 53 16.02 -16.92 3.60
N LEU A 54 15.54 -16.32 2.51
CA LEU A 54 14.15 -15.90 2.33
C LEU A 54 13.30 -16.92 1.57
N ASN A 55 13.89 -18.02 1.08
CA ASN A 55 13.17 -19.01 0.28
C ASN A 55 12.06 -19.69 1.10
N GLY A 56 10.84 -19.71 0.55
CA GLY A 56 9.70 -20.36 1.17
C GLY A 56 9.08 -19.62 2.35
N LEU A 57 9.55 -18.41 2.69
CA LEU A 57 9.02 -17.63 3.81
C LEU A 57 7.80 -16.74 3.44
N GLY A 58 7.39 -16.74 2.17
CA GLY A 58 6.30 -15.89 1.69
C GLY A 58 6.61 -14.41 1.86
N LEU A 59 7.58 -13.92 1.10
CA LEU A 59 7.96 -12.50 1.13
C LEU A 59 6.81 -11.62 0.64
N GLN A 60 6.44 -10.62 1.43
CA GLN A 60 5.33 -9.70 1.14
C GLN A 60 5.82 -8.28 0.85
N CYS A 61 6.79 -7.80 1.62
CA CYS A 61 7.31 -6.43 1.51
C CYS A 61 8.76 -6.31 1.93
N MET A 62 9.38 -5.16 1.63
CA MET A 62 10.70 -4.81 2.17
C MET A 62 10.82 -3.31 2.46
N ALA A 63 11.70 -2.95 3.38
CA ALA A 63 12.10 -1.57 3.63
C ALA A 63 13.58 -1.47 4.02
N GLU A 64 14.25 -0.40 3.60
CA GLU A 64 15.56 -0.02 4.12
C GLU A 64 15.38 0.84 5.36
N ALA A 65 16.04 0.47 6.46
CA ALA A 65 16.08 1.28 7.67
C ALA A 65 17.22 2.31 7.61
N LYS A 66 17.18 3.29 8.52
CA LYS A 66 18.17 4.38 8.59
C LYS A 66 19.61 3.88 8.74
N ASP A 67 19.79 2.77 9.45
CA ASP A 67 21.08 2.12 9.68
C ASP A 67 21.58 1.28 8.50
N LYS A 68 20.90 1.34 7.34
CA LYS A 68 21.18 0.57 6.13
C LYS A 68 20.90 -0.93 6.25
N SER A 69 20.28 -1.37 7.34
CA SER A 69 19.73 -2.72 7.40
C SER A 69 18.48 -2.83 6.51
N ILE A 70 18.33 -3.99 5.88
CA ILE A 70 17.19 -4.30 5.02
C ILE A 70 16.23 -5.20 5.80
N TRP A 71 14.98 -4.78 5.85
CA TRP A 71 13.91 -5.48 6.54
C TRP A 71 12.97 -6.09 5.52
N PHE A 72 12.52 -7.31 5.80
CA PHE A 72 11.68 -8.11 4.92
C PHE A 72 10.46 -8.58 5.70
N GLY A 73 9.27 -8.19 5.25
CA GLY A 73 8.02 -8.70 5.78
C GLY A 73 7.71 -10.03 5.13
N VAL A 74 7.43 -11.03 5.97
CA VAL A 74 7.23 -12.43 5.59
C VAL A 74 5.95 -12.97 6.24
N ASP A 75 5.56 -14.19 5.87
CA ASP A 75 4.29 -14.77 6.30
C ASP A 75 4.18 -14.95 7.83
N ASP A 76 5.32 -15.18 8.51
CA ASP A 76 5.39 -15.43 9.95
C ASP A 76 5.93 -14.25 10.78
N GLY A 77 6.22 -13.10 10.14
CA GLY A 77 6.75 -11.92 10.81
C GLY A 77 7.73 -11.11 9.96
N VAL A 78 8.91 -10.81 10.51
CA VAL A 78 9.91 -9.96 9.87
C VAL A 78 11.29 -10.62 9.90
N ARG A 79 12.09 -10.40 8.85
CA ARG A 79 13.53 -10.71 8.82
C ARG A 79 14.31 -9.40 8.66
N ARG A 80 15.33 -9.20 9.47
CA ARG A 80 16.29 -8.09 9.36
C ARG A 80 17.61 -8.64 8.85
N TYR A 81 18.22 -7.92 7.91
CA TYR A 81 19.56 -8.19 7.40
C TYR A 81 20.44 -6.95 7.56
N ASP A 82 21.47 -7.03 8.39
CA ASP A 82 22.40 -5.91 8.67
C ASP A 82 23.55 -5.79 7.65
N GLY A 83 23.56 -6.64 6.61
CA GLY A 83 24.65 -6.77 5.65
C GLY A 83 25.59 -7.95 5.92
N VAL A 84 25.50 -8.55 7.11
CA VAL A 84 26.30 -9.71 7.54
C VAL A 84 25.40 -10.79 8.17
N HIS A 85 24.61 -10.43 9.17
CA HIS A 85 23.76 -11.31 9.96
C HIS A 85 22.29 -11.15 9.63
N TRP A 86 21.56 -12.23 9.87
CA TRP A 86 20.11 -12.28 9.82
C TRP A 86 19.53 -12.33 11.23
N THR A 87 18.46 -11.59 11.46
CA THR A 87 17.66 -11.69 12.69
C THR A 87 16.20 -11.87 12.32
N ALA A 88 15.53 -12.82 12.96
CA ALA A 88 14.10 -13.05 12.77
C ALA A 88 13.32 -12.48 13.94
N TYR A 89 12.18 -11.86 13.64
CA TYR A 89 11.23 -11.36 14.62
C TYR A 89 9.84 -11.89 14.30
N THR A 90 9.18 -12.42 15.32
CA THR A 90 7.84 -13.03 15.25
C THR A 90 6.94 -12.39 16.29
N GLU A 91 5.69 -12.86 16.41
CA GLU A 91 4.78 -12.43 17.47
C GLU A 91 5.36 -12.64 18.89
N LYS A 92 6.25 -13.64 19.07
CA LYS A 92 6.90 -13.91 20.36
C LYS A 92 7.84 -12.78 20.79
N ASP A 93 8.30 -11.97 19.83
CA ASP A 93 9.25 -10.87 20.03
C ASP A 93 8.53 -9.52 20.21
N GLY A 94 7.19 -9.52 20.29
CA GLY A 94 6.36 -8.33 20.47
C GLY A 94 5.73 -7.79 19.17
N LEU A 95 5.97 -8.43 18.03
CA LEU A 95 5.31 -8.07 16.77
C LEU A 95 3.80 -8.34 16.87
N TYR A 96 2.98 -7.39 16.43
CA TYR A 96 1.54 -7.53 16.48
C TYR A 96 0.96 -8.05 15.16
N GLY A 97 0.77 -9.35 15.12
CA GLY A 97 0.19 -10.05 13.97
C GLY A 97 1.22 -10.48 12.94
N ALA A 98 0.78 -11.38 12.08
CA ALA A 98 1.41 -11.78 10.83
C ALA A 98 0.29 -12.21 9.85
N PRO A 99 0.50 -12.19 8.52
CA PRO A 99 1.72 -11.79 7.80
C PRO A 99 1.99 -10.28 7.88
N VAL A 100 3.26 -9.88 7.68
CA VAL A 100 3.67 -8.47 7.59
C VAL A 100 3.64 -8.02 6.15
N VAL A 101 2.67 -7.16 5.82
CA VAL A 101 2.36 -6.77 4.43
C VAL A 101 2.94 -5.43 4.01
N THR A 102 3.35 -4.59 4.97
CA THR A 102 4.06 -3.34 4.70
C THR A 102 5.07 -3.02 5.81
N LEU A 103 6.17 -2.38 5.44
CA LEU A 103 7.24 -1.94 6.33
C LEU A 103 7.63 -0.50 6.00
N LEU A 104 7.96 0.28 7.02
CA LEU A 104 8.42 1.66 6.88
C LEU A 104 9.67 1.88 7.75
N GLY A 105 10.81 2.11 7.11
CA GLY A 105 12.00 2.63 7.78
C GLY A 105 11.84 4.13 8.06
N SER A 106 11.77 4.51 9.33
CA SER A 106 11.53 5.88 9.75
C SER A 106 12.81 6.69 9.90
N ARG A 107 12.70 8.02 9.73
CA ARG A 107 13.81 8.97 9.84
C ARG A 107 14.40 9.06 11.25
N ASP A 108 13.65 8.66 12.27
CA ASP A 108 14.15 8.57 13.64
C ASP A 108 15.02 7.32 13.88
N GLY A 109 15.00 6.34 12.97
CA GLY A 109 15.70 5.06 13.08
C GLY A 109 14.80 3.88 13.46
N SER A 110 13.52 4.12 13.72
CA SER A 110 12.51 3.08 13.95
C SER A 110 12.16 2.34 12.66
N VAL A 111 11.59 1.16 12.81
CA VAL A 111 10.90 0.47 11.71
C VAL A 111 9.47 0.19 12.11
N TYR A 112 8.51 0.60 11.28
CA TYR A 112 7.11 0.27 11.47
C TYR A 112 6.74 -0.94 10.61
N ALA A 113 5.91 -1.82 11.14
CA ALA A 113 5.36 -2.99 10.46
C ALA A 113 3.83 -2.94 10.49
N GLY A 114 3.22 -3.02 9.31
CA GLY A 114 1.78 -3.11 9.13
C GLY A 114 1.34 -4.54 8.89
N THR A 115 0.32 -4.97 9.61
CA THR A 115 -0.30 -6.29 9.51
C THR A 115 -1.81 -6.15 9.33
N ALA A 116 -2.50 -7.27 9.21
CA ALA A 116 -3.95 -7.28 9.22
C ALA A 116 -4.58 -6.94 10.60
N MET A 117 -3.75 -6.90 11.65
CA MET A 117 -4.19 -6.59 13.01
C MET A 117 -3.93 -5.14 13.41
N GLY A 118 -2.96 -4.47 12.77
CA GLY A 118 -2.58 -3.10 13.08
C GLY A 118 -1.11 -2.82 12.80
N ILE A 119 -0.51 -1.94 13.61
CA ILE A 119 0.84 -1.42 13.40
C ILE A 119 1.71 -1.71 14.63
N SER A 120 2.91 -2.21 14.38
CA SER A 120 3.98 -2.34 15.37
C SER A 120 5.15 -1.42 15.02
N ARG A 121 5.89 -0.95 16.02
CA ARG A 121 7.12 -0.18 15.88
C ARG A 121 8.27 -0.93 16.53
N PHE A 122 9.36 -1.07 15.80
CA PHE A 122 10.65 -1.52 16.30
C PHE A 122 11.47 -0.30 16.71
N TRP A 123 11.83 -0.24 17.98
CA TRP A 123 12.66 0.82 18.56
C TRP A 123 13.55 0.21 19.66
N GLU A 124 14.82 0.61 19.71
CA GLU A 124 15.79 0.13 20.73
C GLU A 124 15.82 -1.41 20.87
N GLY A 125 15.80 -2.13 19.74
CA GLY A 125 15.92 -3.58 19.74
C GLY A 125 14.64 -4.34 20.07
N LYS A 126 13.50 -3.67 20.26
CA LYS A 126 12.23 -4.29 20.67
C LYS A 126 11.07 -3.88 19.77
N TRP A 127 10.21 -4.84 19.46
CA TRP A 127 8.91 -4.56 18.86
C TRP A 127 7.90 -4.17 19.94
N ARG A 128 7.11 -3.15 19.64
CA ARG A 128 5.95 -2.75 20.45
C ARG A 128 4.78 -2.46 19.54
N ARG A 129 3.58 -2.80 20.00
CA ARG A 129 2.35 -2.38 19.30
C ARG A 129 2.17 -0.88 19.47
N VAL A 130 1.87 -0.19 18.37
CA VAL A 130 1.54 1.25 18.40
C VAL A 130 0.09 1.50 18.01
N PHE A 131 -0.53 0.59 17.27
CA PHE A 131 -1.94 0.69 16.93
C PHE A 131 -2.55 -0.70 16.66
N PRO A 132 -3.79 -0.95 17.11
CA PRO A 132 -4.52 -0.24 18.17
C PRO A 132 -3.73 -0.21 19.51
N PRO A 133 -3.97 0.79 20.39
CA PRO A 133 -3.22 0.95 21.62
C PRO A 133 -3.35 -0.26 22.56
N GLU A 134 -2.27 -0.58 23.28
CA GLU A 134 -2.32 -1.54 24.38
C GLU A 134 -3.24 -1.04 25.49
N GLY A 135 -4.01 -1.94 26.11
CA GLY A 135 -4.92 -1.58 27.20
C GLY A 135 -6.32 -1.16 26.76
N ASP A 136 -6.60 -1.03 25.46
CA ASP A 136 -7.96 -0.80 25.00
C ASP A 136 -8.85 -2.03 25.29
N PRO A 137 -10.08 -1.88 25.82
CA PRO A 137 -10.94 -3.01 26.17
C PRO A 137 -11.19 -4.00 25.03
N SER A 138 -11.22 -3.56 23.76
CA SER A 138 -11.36 -4.47 22.62
C SER A 138 -10.12 -5.36 22.43
N THR A 139 -8.92 -4.81 22.72
CA THR A 139 -7.64 -5.52 22.63
C THR A 139 -7.33 -6.35 23.88
N LEU A 140 -7.69 -5.88 25.08
CA LEU A 140 -7.53 -6.60 26.34
C LEU A 140 -8.42 -7.84 26.39
N ARG A 141 -9.68 -7.71 25.98
CA ARG A 141 -10.58 -8.86 25.89
C ARG A 141 -10.05 -9.87 24.86
N GLN A 142 -9.46 -9.41 23.75
CA GLN A 142 -8.84 -10.30 22.76
C GLN A 142 -7.65 -11.07 23.35
N ALA A 143 -6.79 -10.42 24.12
CA ALA A 143 -5.66 -11.07 24.81
C ALA A 143 -6.13 -12.14 25.81
N GLN A 144 -7.32 -11.98 26.37
CA GLN A 144 -7.96 -12.95 27.27
C GLN A 144 -8.77 -14.05 26.55
N GLY A 145 -8.75 -14.09 25.21
CA GLY A 145 -9.48 -15.08 24.42
C GLY A 145 -11.00 -14.89 24.38
N SER A 146 -11.52 -13.83 25.01
CA SER A 146 -12.95 -13.52 25.14
C SER A 146 -13.40 -12.32 24.28
N GLY A 147 -12.45 -11.61 23.67
CA GLY A 147 -12.69 -10.34 22.97
C GLY A 147 -12.49 -10.36 21.47
N GLN A 148 -13.20 -9.45 20.84
CA GLN A 148 -13.37 -9.33 19.40
C GLN A 148 -12.61 -8.11 18.88
N ALA A 149 -11.32 -8.22 18.55
CA ALA A 149 -10.56 -7.08 18.00
C ALA A 149 -10.91 -6.81 16.54
N LEU A 150 -11.25 -5.57 16.20
CA LEU A 150 -11.51 -5.20 14.81
C LEU A 150 -10.29 -5.46 13.92
N PRO A 151 -10.51 -5.89 12.65
CA PRO A 151 -9.43 -5.93 11.68
C PRO A 151 -8.93 -4.50 11.39
N TRP A 152 -7.67 -4.23 11.63
CA TRP A 152 -7.02 -3.01 11.14
C TRP A 152 -6.10 -3.41 10.01
N LEU A 153 -6.69 -3.73 8.85
CA LEU A 153 -5.94 -4.10 7.66
C LEU A 153 -5.09 -2.91 7.23
N ILE A 154 -3.79 -2.98 7.50
CA ILE A 154 -2.82 -1.97 7.06
C ILE A 154 -2.34 -2.37 5.68
N TYR A 155 -2.59 -1.52 4.69
CA TYR A 155 -2.16 -1.75 3.31
C TYR A 155 -0.83 -1.06 3.02
N ASP A 156 -0.65 0.14 3.57
CA ASP A 156 0.53 0.96 3.31
C ASP A 156 0.88 1.85 4.51
N LEU A 157 2.14 2.27 4.59
CA LEU A 157 2.69 3.11 5.65
C LEU A 157 3.62 4.19 5.07
N MET A 158 3.45 5.42 5.53
CA MET A 158 4.28 6.55 5.10
C MET A 158 4.56 7.50 6.27
N GLU A 159 5.81 7.93 6.43
CA GLU A 159 6.17 9.01 7.36
C GLU A 159 6.08 10.38 6.64
N ALA A 160 5.08 11.19 7.01
CA ALA A 160 4.92 12.56 6.52
C ALA A 160 6.03 13.48 7.05
N ARG A 161 6.32 14.60 6.39
CA ARG A 161 7.39 15.56 6.76
C ARG A 161 7.25 16.13 8.17
N ASP A 162 6.03 16.22 8.69
CA ASP A 162 5.74 16.66 10.06
C ASP A 162 6.09 15.60 11.13
N GLY A 163 6.56 14.42 10.71
CA GLY A 163 6.90 13.30 11.59
C GLY A 163 5.72 12.38 11.93
N SER A 164 4.51 12.69 11.48
CA SER A 164 3.37 11.78 11.62
C SER A 164 3.50 10.58 10.69
N VAL A 165 3.06 9.42 11.16
CA VAL A 165 2.97 8.21 10.34
C VAL A 165 1.54 8.07 9.86
N TRP A 166 1.36 7.98 8.55
CA TRP A 166 0.10 7.70 7.92
C TRP A 166 0.03 6.25 7.48
N ALA A 167 -1.16 5.67 7.61
CA ALA A 167 -1.44 4.30 7.23
C ALA A 167 -2.67 4.25 6.33
N GLY A 168 -2.55 3.56 5.21
CA GLY A 168 -3.69 3.19 4.39
C GLY A 168 -4.40 2.00 5.03
N THR A 169 -5.71 2.13 5.31
CA THR A 169 -6.46 1.04 5.94
C THR A 169 -7.74 0.69 5.20
N GLY A 170 -8.29 -0.49 5.52
CA GLY A 170 -9.63 -0.89 5.10
C GLY A 170 -10.75 0.03 5.62
N TRP A 171 -10.46 0.80 6.67
CA TRP A 171 -11.40 1.71 7.32
C TRP A 171 -11.30 3.17 6.87
N GLY A 172 -10.25 3.53 6.14
CA GLY A 172 -9.91 4.91 5.80
C GLY A 172 -8.41 5.18 5.93
N ALA A 173 -8.02 6.45 5.90
CA ALA A 173 -6.64 6.85 6.15
C ALA A 173 -6.45 7.06 7.66
N LEU A 174 -5.48 6.39 8.25
CA LEU A 174 -5.16 6.52 9.68
C LEU A 174 -3.90 7.36 9.84
N ARG A 175 -3.96 8.43 10.62
CA ARG A 175 -2.81 9.24 11.02
C ARG A 175 -2.44 8.93 12.47
N LEU A 176 -1.17 8.58 12.66
CA LEU A 176 -0.52 8.38 13.94
C LEU A 176 0.38 9.59 14.19
N SER A 177 0.09 10.36 15.21
CA SER A 177 0.91 11.51 15.60
C SER A 177 1.05 11.51 17.11
N GLN A 178 2.27 11.31 17.60
CA GLN A 178 2.54 11.13 19.03
C GLN A 178 1.69 9.99 19.61
N ASP A 179 0.76 10.29 20.52
CA ASP A 179 -0.19 9.36 21.13
C ASP A 179 -1.63 9.56 20.64
N GLU A 180 -1.82 10.28 19.53
CA GLU A 180 -3.12 10.49 18.91
C GLU A 180 -3.29 9.67 17.63
N TRP A 181 -4.44 9.02 17.51
CA TRP A 181 -4.88 8.28 16.32
C TRP A 181 -6.09 8.98 15.71
N THR A 182 -5.93 9.54 14.51
CA THR A 182 -7.03 10.16 13.75
C THR A 182 -7.31 9.35 12.50
N LEU A 183 -8.55 8.88 12.33
CA LEU A 183 -9.00 8.16 11.14
C LEU A 183 -9.91 9.05 10.29
N TYR A 184 -9.50 9.22 9.03
CA TYR A 184 -10.25 9.90 7.99
C TYR A 184 -11.12 8.88 7.26
N THR A 185 -12.45 8.98 7.44
CA THR A 185 -13.40 7.95 7.01
C THR A 185 -14.75 8.54 6.59
N THR A 186 -15.67 7.72 6.07
CA THR A 186 -17.04 8.15 5.75
C THR A 186 -17.93 8.14 6.97
N GLU A 187 -19.05 8.86 6.94
CA GLU A 187 -20.01 8.87 8.06
C GLU A 187 -20.53 7.46 8.37
N GLN A 188 -20.80 6.65 7.35
CA GLN A 188 -21.30 5.29 7.53
C GLN A 188 -20.31 4.40 8.28
N MET A 189 -19.02 4.50 7.94
CA MET A 189 -17.95 3.73 8.59
C MET A 189 -17.65 4.31 9.98
N GLY A 190 -17.62 5.63 10.11
CA GLY A 190 -17.43 6.33 11.37
C GLY A 190 -18.50 5.99 12.40
N ALA A 191 -19.77 5.89 11.98
CA ALA A 191 -20.86 5.50 12.87
C ALA A 191 -20.63 4.12 13.52
N ALA A 192 -20.11 3.15 12.77
CA ALA A 192 -19.73 1.85 13.32
C ALA A 192 -18.55 1.96 14.30
N LEU A 193 -17.53 2.73 13.92
CA LEU A 193 -16.30 2.87 14.71
C LEU A 193 -16.50 3.63 16.01
N ARG A 194 -17.50 4.52 16.11
CA ARG A 194 -17.86 5.17 17.39
C ARG A 194 -18.19 4.15 18.48
N ALA A 195 -18.81 3.04 18.12
CA ALA A 195 -19.11 1.96 19.04
C ALA A 195 -17.93 0.99 19.20
N LEU A 196 -17.23 0.67 18.10
CA LEU A 196 -16.28 -0.45 18.05
C LEU A 196 -14.82 -0.06 18.34
N ALA A 197 -14.47 1.20 18.13
CA ALA A 197 -13.12 1.75 18.33
C ALA A 197 -13.17 3.21 18.84
N PRO A 198 -13.74 3.46 20.04
CA PRO A 198 -13.93 4.82 20.57
C PRO A 198 -12.61 5.55 20.86
N TYR A 199 -11.48 4.85 20.91
CA TYR A 199 -10.14 5.41 21.09
C TYR A 199 -9.59 6.11 19.84
N VAL A 200 -10.22 5.92 18.68
CA VAL A 200 -9.79 6.57 17.44
C VAL A 200 -10.61 7.84 17.23
N ARG A 201 -9.92 8.98 17.07
CA ARG A 201 -10.57 10.22 16.67
C ARG A 201 -11.04 10.09 15.22
N LEU A 202 -12.31 10.37 14.97
CA LEU A 202 -12.87 10.28 13.62
C LEU A 202 -12.89 11.66 12.97
N PHE A 203 -12.34 11.74 11.76
CA PHE A 203 -12.54 12.86 10.84
C PHE A 203 -13.43 12.37 9.70
N ILE A 204 -14.65 12.90 9.63
CA ILE A 204 -15.59 12.53 8.58
C ILE A 204 -15.25 13.33 7.33
N VAL A 205 -14.84 12.65 6.27
CA VAL A 205 -14.54 13.30 4.99
C VAL A 205 -15.84 13.66 4.28
N PRO A 206 -15.85 14.74 3.47
CA PRO A 206 -17.01 15.11 2.67
C PRO A 206 -17.49 13.96 1.77
N GLU A 207 -18.80 13.86 1.54
CA GLU A 207 -19.41 12.73 0.82
C GLU A 207 -18.94 12.62 -0.64
N GLU A 208 -18.53 13.73 -1.25
CA GLU A 208 -18.09 13.84 -2.63
C GLU A 208 -16.80 13.03 -2.91
N VAL A 209 -16.07 12.74 -1.84
CA VAL A 209 -14.81 12.00 -1.83
C VAL A 209 -15.04 10.50 -1.93
N ALA A 210 -16.15 10.02 -1.37
CA ALA A 210 -16.43 8.62 -1.23
C ALA A 210 -17.41 8.16 -2.32
N PRO A 211 -17.03 7.25 -3.23
CA PRO A 211 -17.93 6.80 -4.27
C PRO A 211 -19.16 6.12 -3.66
N ALA A 212 -20.34 6.51 -4.14
CA ALA A 212 -21.59 5.87 -3.78
C ALA A 212 -21.64 4.48 -4.43
N ARG A 213 -21.99 3.46 -3.65
CA ARG A 213 -22.14 2.08 -4.10
C ARG A 213 -23.56 1.62 -3.85
N PRO A 214 -24.22 0.97 -4.81
CA PRO A 214 -25.53 0.39 -4.57
C PRO A 214 -25.42 -0.66 -3.47
N TRP A 215 -26.46 -0.78 -2.65
CA TRP A 215 -26.52 -1.87 -1.69
C TRP A 215 -26.50 -3.22 -2.42
N PRO A 216 -25.71 -4.20 -1.95
CA PRO A 216 -25.78 -5.53 -2.51
C PRO A 216 -27.17 -6.11 -2.28
N GLU A 217 -27.72 -6.74 -3.32
CA GLU A 217 -28.92 -7.57 -3.19
C GLU A 217 -28.66 -8.69 -2.18
N GLY A 218 -29.52 -8.82 -1.17
CA GLY A 218 -29.23 -9.71 -0.06
C GLY A 218 -29.82 -9.24 1.26
N ILE A 219 -28.97 -9.22 2.28
CA ILE A 219 -29.40 -8.92 3.66
C ILE A 219 -29.44 -7.41 3.94
N GLY A 220 -29.10 -6.55 2.98
CA GLY A 220 -29.02 -5.10 3.21
C GLY A 220 -27.95 -4.72 4.22
N ALA A 221 -26.82 -5.44 4.20
CA ALA A 221 -25.69 -5.20 5.08
C ALA A 221 -24.40 -5.09 4.27
N ALA A 222 -23.53 -4.19 4.72
CA ALA A 222 -22.19 -4.03 4.19
C ALA A 222 -21.21 -4.71 5.15
N ILE A 223 -20.38 -5.59 4.59
CA ILE A 223 -19.57 -6.52 5.36
C ILE A 223 -18.10 -6.31 5.00
N THR A 224 -17.24 -6.28 6.01
CA THR A 224 -15.79 -6.21 5.83
C THR A 224 -15.12 -7.50 6.30
N VAL A 225 -13.89 -7.71 5.81
CA VAL A 225 -13.07 -8.86 6.19
C VAL A 225 -12.47 -8.57 7.57
N GLY A 226 -12.84 -9.39 8.54
CA GLY A 226 -12.32 -9.47 9.90
C GLY A 226 -11.28 -10.56 10.08
N LEU A 227 -10.45 -10.44 11.11
CA LEU A 227 -9.65 -11.54 11.63
C LEU A 227 -10.13 -11.90 13.05
N GLN A 228 -10.22 -13.19 13.33
CA GLN A 228 -10.57 -13.73 14.62
C GLN A 228 -9.48 -14.70 15.05
N ARG A 229 -8.99 -14.54 16.28
CA ARG A 229 -7.96 -15.39 16.85
C ARG A 229 -8.60 -16.65 17.45
N PHE A 230 -8.07 -17.81 17.10
CA PHE A 230 -8.41 -19.11 17.67
C PHE A 230 -7.10 -19.81 18.08
N GLY A 231 -6.69 -19.62 19.34
CA GLY A 231 -5.39 -20.09 19.81
C GLY A 231 -4.23 -19.42 19.07
N THR A 232 -3.41 -20.22 18.37
CA THR A 232 -2.31 -19.76 17.52
C THR A 232 -2.71 -19.48 16.08
N ALA A 233 -3.95 -19.81 15.67
CA ALA A 233 -4.42 -19.64 14.30
C ALA A 233 -5.35 -18.42 14.18
N PHE A 234 -5.26 -17.73 13.05
CA PHE A 234 -6.23 -16.69 12.66
C PHE A 234 -7.27 -17.28 11.71
N ARG A 235 -8.54 -17.00 11.95
CA ARG A 235 -9.64 -17.24 11.02
C ARG A 235 -10.15 -15.92 10.48
N VAL A 236 -10.50 -15.92 9.21
CA VAL A 236 -11.25 -14.82 8.62
C VAL A 236 -12.63 -14.81 9.29
N SER A 237 -12.96 -13.70 9.95
CA SER A 237 -14.32 -13.41 10.41
C SER A 237 -14.89 -12.29 9.54
N ARG A 238 -16.19 -12.04 9.61
CA ARG A 238 -16.83 -11.00 8.80
C ARG A 238 -17.56 -10.05 9.70
N VAL A 239 -17.23 -8.76 9.64
CA VAL A 239 -17.86 -7.75 10.50
C VAL A 239 -18.87 -6.98 9.69
N ILE A 240 -20.11 -6.90 10.19
CA ILE A 240 -21.12 -5.99 9.66
C ILE A 240 -20.78 -4.58 10.13
N TYR A 241 -20.44 -3.69 9.20
CA TYR A 241 -20.10 -2.30 9.52
C TYR A 241 -21.16 -1.30 9.08
N ALA A 242 -22.12 -1.72 8.24
CA ALA A 242 -23.27 -0.90 7.91
C ALA A 242 -24.49 -1.78 7.66
N LEU A 243 -25.65 -1.27 8.05
CA LEU A 243 -26.96 -1.87 7.81
C LEU A 243 -27.89 -0.83 7.22
N VAL A 244 -28.75 -1.27 6.30
CA VAL A 244 -29.85 -0.47 5.79
C VAL A 244 -30.90 -0.38 6.87
N SER A 245 -31.29 0.86 7.22
CA SER A 245 -32.36 1.10 8.18
C SER A 245 -33.69 0.58 7.63
N GLY A 246 -34.42 -0.20 8.43
CA GLY A 246 -35.61 -0.95 8.03
C GLY A 246 -35.33 -2.10 7.05
N GLY A 247 -34.06 -2.37 6.72
CA GLY A 247 -33.65 -3.39 5.76
C GLY A 247 -33.80 -4.83 6.29
N PRO A 248 -33.62 -5.84 5.42
CA PRO A 248 -33.84 -7.25 5.78
C PRO A 248 -33.00 -7.71 6.98
N GLY A 249 -31.73 -7.32 7.03
CA GLY A 249 -30.82 -7.68 8.11
C GLY A 249 -31.18 -7.03 9.44
N GLU A 250 -31.50 -5.73 9.44
CA GLU A 250 -31.93 -5.04 10.67
C GLU A 250 -33.26 -5.59 11.18
N ALA A 251 -34.23 -5.85 10.28
CA ALA A 251 -35.50 -6.46 10.62
C ALA A 251 -35.35 -7.87 11.20
N ALA A 252 -34.33 -8.63 10.77
CA ALA A 252 -33.97 -9.93 11.34
C ALA A 252 -33.16 -9.83 12.65
N GLY A 253 -32.86 -8.61 13.11
CA GLY A 253 -32.18 -8.35 14.37
C GLY A 253 -30.66 -8.32 14.29
N LEU A 254 -30.07 -8.23 13.09
CA LEU A 254 -28.64 -7.94 12.91
C LEU A 254 -28.33 -6.51 13.36
N LYS A 255 -27.10 -6.30 13.84
CA LYS A 255 -26.60 -5.02 14.32
C LYS A 255 -25.23 -4.72 13.71
N VAL A 256 -24.91 -3.44 13.57
CA VAL A 256 -23.55 -2.99 13.28
C VAL A 256 -22.63 -3.48 14.40
N GLY A 257 -21.49 -4.06 14.02
CA GLY A 257 -20.54 -4.72 14.92
C GLY A 257 -20.70 -6.25 15.00
N ASP A 258 -21.82 -6.80 14.53
CA ASP A 258 -22.02 -8.25 14.51
C ASP A 258 -20.96 -8.95 13.63
N ARG A 259 -20.44 -10.06 14.14
CA ARG A 259 -19.54 -10.93 13.39
C ARG A 259 -20.27 -12.13 12.83
N ILE A 260 -20.17 -12.35 11.53
CA ILE A 260 -20.64 -13.55 10.88
C ILE A 260 -19.52 -14.59 10.97
N VAL A 261 -19.78 -15.68 11.68
CA VAL A 261 -18.83 -16.77 11.94
C VAL A 261 -19.09 -17.95 10.99
N ALA A 262 -20.35 -18.19 10.66
CA ALA A 262 -20.76 -19.22 9.72
C ALA A 262 -22.01 -18.80 8.93
N THR A 263 -22.13 -19.38 7.74
CA THR A 263 -23.24 -19.18 6.81
C THR A 263 -23.76 -20.55 6.40
N ASP A 264 -25.03 -20.81 6.69
CA ASP A 264 -25.71 -22.09 6.49
C ASP A 264 -24.95 -23.27 7.12
N GLY A 265 -24.49 -23.09 8.37
CA GLY A 265 -23.75 -24.09 9.13
C GLY A 265 -22.30 -24.32 8.68
N GLN A 266 -21.86 -23.64 7.62
CA GLN A 266 -20.49 -23.71 7.12
C GLN A 266 -19.69 -22.50 7.60
N PRO A 267 -18.45 -22.66 8.12
CA PRO A 267 -17.60 -21.54 8.47
C PRO A 267 -17.51 -20.53 7.32
N ASP A 268 -17.79 -19.27 7.61
CA ASP A 268 -17.94 -18.28 6.55
C ASP A 268 -16.57 -17.74 6.11
N VAL A 269 -16.06 -18.28 5.01
CA VAL A 269 -14.80 -17.85 4.39
C VAL A 269 -15.04 -16.88 3.22
N ASN A 270 -16.24 -16.80 2.62
CA ASN A 270 -16.48 -16.12 1.33
C ASN A 270 -17.75 -15.23 1.26
N THR A 271 -17.60 -13.95 0.86
CA THR A 271 -18.65 -12.90 1.01
C THR A 271 -19.86 -13.22 0.15
N PHE A 272 -19.64 -14.02 -0.89
CA PHE A 272 -20.64 -14.51 -1.84
C PHE A 272 -21.76 -15.33 -1.21
N ARG A 273 -21.60 -15.87 0.01
CA ARG A 273 -22.64 -16.69 0.65
C ARG A 273 -23.63 -15.88 1.48
N VAL A 274 -23.25 -14.70 1.95
CA VAL A 274 -24.12 -13.89 2.81
C VAL A 274 -25.18 -13.17 1.98
N ASN A 275 -24.72 -12.38 1.00
CA ASN A 275 -25.60 -11.74 0.01
C ASN A 275 -25.97 -12.71 -1.12
N GLY A 276 -27.01 -12.41 -1.87
CA GLY A 276 -27.56 -13.32 -2.86
C GLY A 276 -28.96 -12.92 -3.34
N PRO A 277 -29.56 -13.69 -4.26
CA PRO A 277 -30.80 -13.30 -4.93
C PRO A 277 -31.96 -13.07 -3.97
N ALA A 278 -32.78 -12.05 -4.25
CA ALA A 278 -33.98 -11.73 -3.51
C ALA A 278 -34.96 -12.91 -3.46
N GLY A 279 -35.66 -13.06 -2.34
CA GLY A 279 -36.59 -14.17 -2.08
C GLY A 279 -35.92 -15.43 -1.54
N THR A 280 -34.60 -15.59 -1.67
CA THR A 280 -33.86 -16.66 -0.99
C THR A 280 -33.63 -16.31 0.48
N SER A 281 -33.31 -17.30 1.33
CA SER A 281 -32.96 -17.05 2.73
C SER A 281 -31.54 -17.54 3.03
N VAL A 282 -30.94 -16.94 4.05
CA VAL A 282 -29.62 -17.31 4.55
C VAL A 282 -29.65 -17.44 6.06
N ARG A 283 -29.01 -18.47 6.59
CA ARG A 283 -28.84 -18.66 8.03
C ARG A 283 -27.43 -18.22 8.43
N LEU A 284 -27.35 -17.25 9.33
CA LEU A 284 -26.09 -16.65 9.77
C LEU A 284 -25.84 -16.99 11.23
N THR A 285 -24.69 -17.57 11.51
CA THR A 285 -24.19 -17.73 12.88
C THR A 285 -23.47 -16.45 13.28
N ILE A 286 -24.10 -15.68 14.16
CA ILE A 286 -23.63 -14.37 14.60
C ILE A 286 -22.96 -14.45 15.95
N GLN A 287 -21.76 -13.90 16.04
CA GLN A 287 -21.10 -13.58 17.30
C GLN A 287 -21.27 -12.07 17.57
N ARG A 288 -21.94 -11.73 18.68
CA ARG A 288 -22.18 -10.35 19.10
C ARG A 288 -21.41 -10.04 20.37
N GLU A 289 -20.88 -8.82 20.47
CA GLU A 289 -20.21 -8.36 21.69
C GLU A 289 -21.18 -8.32 22.89
N GLY A 290 -20.70 -8.70 24.08
CA GLY A 290 -21.51 -8.79 25.29
C GLY A 290 -22.41 -10.04 25.39
N ARG A 291 -22.43 -10.90 24.36
CA ARG A 291 -23.18 -12.16 24.38
C ARG A 291 -22.22 -13.36 24.57
N PRO A 292 -22.49 -14.30 25.49
CA PRO A 292 -21.56 -15.37 25.85
C PRO A 292 -21.33 -16.44 24.78
N GLY A 293 -22.03 -16.37 23.64
CA GLY A 293 -21.83 -17.30 22.54
C GLY A 293 -22.51 -16.87 21.25
N PRO A 294 -22.21 -17.55 20.14
CA PRO A 294 -22.83 -17.28 18.86
C PRO A 294 -24.31 -17.71 18.86
N PHE A 295 -25.10 -17.12 17.98
CA PHE A 295 -26.50 -17.43 17.81
C PHE A 295 -26.91 -17.34 16.34
N GLU A 296 -27.97 -18.06 15.98
CA GLU A 296 -28.46 -18.08 14.60
C GLU A 296 -29.41 -16.91 14.32
N VAL A 297 -29.24 -16.31 13.16
CA VAL A 297 -30.15 -15.32 12.58
C VAL A 297 -30.46 -15.75 11.15
N THR A 298 -31.74 -15.97 10.85
CA THR A 298 -32.18 -16.25 9.48
C THR A 298 -32.67 -14.96 8.84
N VAL A 299 -32.12 -14.62 7.67
CA VAL A 299 -32.51 -13.42 6.93
C VAL A 299 -33.05 -13.82 5.56
N THR A 300 -34.24 -13.33 5.22
CA THR A 300 -34.76 -13.43 3.85
C THR A 300 -34.20 -12.29 3.02
N ARG A 301 -33.46 -12.62 1.97
CA ARG A 301 -32.80 -11.68 1.08
C ARG A 301 -33.83 -10.86 0.30
N LYS A 302 -33.56 -9.57 0.12
CA LYS A 302 -34.37 -8.68 -0.73
C LYS A 302 -33.46 -7.84 -1.62
N LYS A 303 -34.05 -7.31 -2.69
CA LYS A 303 -33.47 -6.17 -3.39
C LYS A 303 -33.57 -4.96 -2.48
N VAL A 304 -32.45 -4.28 -2.27
CA VAL A 304 -32.38 -3.13 -1.39
C VAL A 304 -32.02 -1.91 -2.21
N GLU A 305 -32.88 -0.90 -2.15
CA GLU A 305 -32.70 0.34 -2.88
C GLU A 305 -31.73 1.29 -2.16
N GLY A 306 -31.21 2.26 -2.91
CA GLY A 306 -30.29 3.27 -2.39
C GLY A 306 -28.82 2.86 -2.47
N THR A 307 -27.98 3.70 -1.87
CA THR A 307 -26.52 3.55 -1.92
C THR A 307 -25.91 3.72 -0.53
N PHE A 308 -24.68 3.26 -0.39
CA PHE A 308 -23.83 3.53 0.76
C PHE A 308 -22.46 3.98 0.27
N ARG A 309 -21.77 4.77 1.09
CA ARG A 309 -20.44 5.30 0.76
C ARG A 309 -19.40 4.65 1.65
N ARG A 310 -18.36 4.10 1.00
CA ARG A 310 -17.18 3.56 1.67
C ARG A 310 -15.96 3.74 0.77
N PHE A 311 -14.79 3.78 1.37
CA PHE A 311 -13.54 3.58 0.66
C PHE A 311 -12.52 2.86 1.55
N SER A 312 -11.53 2.28 0.89
CA SER A 312 -10.34 1.72 1.53
C SER A 312 -9.13 2.42 0.92
N ILE A 313 -8.14 2.71 1.76
CA ILE A 313 -6.92 3.41 1.34
C ILE A 313 -5.82 2.39 1.16
N PHE A 314 -5.39 2.19 -0.08
CA PHE A 314 -4.37 1.19 -0.42
C PHE A 314 -2.97 1.78 -0.52
N ASP A 315 -2.87 3.08 -0.73
CA ASP A 315 -1.61 3.78 -0.97
C ASP A 315 -1.69 5.16 -0.31
N VAL A 316 -0.61 5.58 0.35
CA VAL A 316 -0.50 6.90 0.97
C VAL A 316 0.85 7.52 0.61
N PHE A 317 0.82 8.71 0.04
CA PHE A 317 2.03 9.47 -0.26
C PHE A 317 1.87 10.97 0.01
N GLU A 318 2.99 11.66 0.21
CA GLU A 318 3.04 13.11 0.41
C GLU A 318 3.72 13.76 -0.79
N ASP A 319 3.12 14.82 -1.32
CA ASP A 319 3.71 15.58 -2.43
C ASP A 319 4.79 16.58 -1.97
N ARG A 320 5.30 17.38 -2.92
CA ARG A 320 6.32 18.40 -2.62
C ARG A 320 5.77 19.60 -1.86
N GLU A 321 4.47 19.84 -1.93
CA GLU A 321 3.77 20.93 -1.25
C GLU A 321 3.32 20.53 0.17
N GLY A 322 3.49 19.26 0.54
CA GLY A 322 3.11 18.72 1.84
C GLY A 322 1.66 18.26 1.92
N ALA A 323 0.97 18.11 0.79
CA ALA A 323 -0.36 17.52 0.78
C ALA A 323 -0.25 15.99 0.79
N ILE A 324 -1.15 15.36 1.53
CA ILE A 324 -1.24 13.90 1.64
C ILE A 324 -2.23 13.40 0.60
N TRP A 325 -1.85 12.39 -0.15
CA TRP A 325 -2.65 11.77 -1.18
C TRP A 325 -3.01 10.35 -0.79
N PHE A 326 -4.25 9.97 -1.08
CA PHE A 326 -4.78 8.64 -0.79
C PHE A 326 -5.26 7.95 -2.05
N GLY A 327 -4.78 6.73 -2.28
CA GLY A 327 -5.28 5.83 -3.31
C GLY A 327 -6.56 5.12 -2.84
N LEU A 328 -7.70 5.48 -3.43
CA LEU A 328 -9.01 4.87 -3.22
C LEU A 328 -9.26 3.75 -4.22
N SER A 329 -9.85 2.65 -3.77
CA SER A 329 -10.44 1.66 -4.68
C SER A 329 -11.86 2.07 -5.08
N GLY A 330 -12.03 2.50 -6.34
CA GLY A 330 -13.33 2.75 -6.98
C GLY A 330 -13.82 1.54 -7.79
N PRO A 331 -15.12 1.50 -8.17
CA PRO A 331 -15.66 0.48 -9.07
C PRO A 331 -15.05 0.52 -10.49
N GLU A 332 -14.50 1.67 -10.91
CA GLU A 332 -13.96 1.89 -12.27
C GLU A 332 -12.43 1.94 -12.33
N GLY A 333 -11.73 1.62 -11.24
CA GLY A 333 -10.27 1.78 -11.12
C GLY A 333 -9.88 2.68 -9.96
N GLY A 334 -8.59 2.76 -9.64
CA GLY A 334 -8.08 3.49 -8.48
C GLY A 334 -8.22 5.00 -8.65
N GLU A 335 -8.99 5.65 -7.77
CA GLU A 335 -9.08 7.11 -7.70
C GLU A 335 -8.04 7.64 -6.72
N ILE A 336 -7.48 8.84 -6.97
CA ILE A 336 -6.56 9.47 -6.03
C ILE A 336 -7.20 10.74 -5.49
N VAL A 337 -7.20 10.86 -4.17
CA VAL A 337 -7.76 12.02 -3.49
C VAL A 337 -6.66 12.77 -2.76
N ARG A 338 -6.62 14.09 -2.98
CA ARG A 338 -5.76 15.01 -2.26
C ARG A 338 -6.40 15.43 -0.95
N TYR A 339 -5.66 15.29 0.14
CA TYR A 339 -6.01 15.81 1.45
C TYR A 339 -4.89 16.74 1.92
N ALA A 340 -5.17 18.03 2.03
CA ALA A 340 -4.23 19.01 2.58
C ALA A 340 -4.59 19.28 4.06
N PRO A 341 -3.77 18.86 5.03
CA PRO A 341 -4.07 19.11 6.44
C PRO A 341 -3.99 20.59 6.83
N SER A 342 -3.24 21.41 6.08
CA SER A 342 -2.83 22.76 6.48
C SER A 342 -3.42 23.91 5.62
N ALA A 343 -4.15 23.62 4.54
CA ALA A 343 -4.68 24.65 3.64
C ALA A 343 -6.16 24.39 3.31
N LEU A 344 -7.04 24.95 4.15
CA LEU A 344 -8.51 24.94 4.04
C LEU A 344 -9.15 23.53 4.06
N PRO A 345 -10.36 23.38 4.64
CA PRO A 345 -11.12 22.14 4.55
C PRO A 345 -11.63 21.97 3.11
N GLY A 346 -10.76 21.54 2.21
CA GLY A 346 -11.05 21.35 0.79
C GLY A 346 -10.45 20.04 0.31
N VAL A 347 -11.29 19.04 0.07
CA VAL A 347 -10.85 17.82 -0.59
C VAL A 347 -10.88 18.05 -2.09
N GLN A 348 -9.73 17.93 -2.75
CA GLN A 348 -9.64 18.02 -4.21
C GLN A 348 -9.57 16.60 -4.78
N ARG A 349 -10.58 16.23 -5.59
CA ARG A 349 -10.59 14.98 -6.34
C ARG A 349 -9.91 15.22 -7.67
N SER A 350 -8.89 14.42 -7.98
CA SER A 350 -8.22 14.45 -9.28
C SER A 350 -8.25 13.05 -9.87
N LEU A 351 -8.75 12.94 -11.10
CA LEU A 351 -8.60 11.74 -11.89
C LEU A 351 -7.19 11.78 -12.49
N SER A 352 -6.24 11.11 -11.83
CA SER A 352 -4.91 10.93 -12.40
C SER A 352 -4.98 9.82 -13.47
N PRO A 353 -4.52 10.05 -14.71
CA PRO A 353 -4.27 8.95 -15.67
C PRO A 353 -3.15 8.03 -15.17
N TYR A 354 -2.33 8.50 -14.22
CA TYR A 354 -1.43 7.68 -13.43
C TYR A 354 -2.17 7.19 -12.18
N SER A 355 -3.07 6.23 -12.38
CA SER A 355 -3.37 5.31 -11.29
C SER A 355 -2.06 4.56 -11.00
N PRO A 356 -1.51 4.53 -9.78
CA PRO A 356 -0.28 3.80 -9.46
C PRO A 356 -0.47 2.27 -9.53
N VAL A 357 -1.46 1.79 -10.29
CA VAL A 357 -1.63 0.38 -10.66
C VAL A 357 -0.41 -0.13 -11.47
N GLY A 358 0.46 0.77 -11.97
CA GLY A 358 1.70 0.40 -12.66
C GLY A 358 2.96 1.18 -12.24
N GLY A 359 2.90 2.04 -11.22
CA GLY A 359 4.11 2.65 -10.66
C GLY A 359 4.81 1.61 -9.81
N VAL A 360 6.11 1.41 -10.00
CA VAL A 360 6.96 0.53 -9.19
C VAL A 360 6.56 0.71 -7.72
N ARG A 361 5.84 -0.28 -7.17
CA ARG A 361 5.51 -0.34 -5.75
C ARG A 361 6.81 -0.09 -5.01
N ARG A 362 6.91 0.99 -4.24
CA ARG A 362 8.02 1.14 -3.29
C ARG A 362 7.86 0.00 -2.28
N GLY A 363 8.49 -1.13 -2.57
CA GLY A 363 8.66 -2.25 -1.64
C GLY A 363 7.51 -3.24 -1.48
N ALA A 364 6.45 -3.25 -2.29
CA ALA A 364 5.38 -4.26 -2.16
C ALA A 364 5.35 -5.26 -3.32
N LEU A 365 5.31 -6.55 -3.00
CA LEU A 365 5.14 -7.64 -3.98
C LEU A 365 3.68 -7.75 -4.42
N CYS A 366 3.48 -7.96 -5.73
CA CYS A 366 2.16 -8.20 -6.32
C CYS A 366 1.52 -9.47 -5.75
N GLY A 367 0.43 -9.31 -4.99
CA GLY A 367 -0.47 -10.39 -4.59
C GLY A 367 -1.79 -10.34 -5.38
N GLY A 368 -1.98 -11.33 -6.26
CA GLY A 368 -3.28 -11.90 -6.65
C GLY A 368 -4.31 -11.05 -7.40
N ILE A 369 -4.28 -11.11 -8.74
CA ILE A 369 -5.49 -10.97 -9.58
C ILE A 369 -5.71 -12.32 -10.26
N GLY A 370 -6.94 -12.84 -10.19
CA GLY A 370 -7.35 -14.15 -10.73
C GLY A 370 -7.16 -14.28 -12.25
N PRO A 371 -7.33 -15.50 -12.81
CA PRO A 371 -6.92 -15.82 -14.16
C PRO A 371 -7.92 -15.27 -15.18
N GLY A 372 -7.43 -14.51 -16.17
CA GLY A 372 -8.18 -14.18 -17.38
C GLY A 372 -8.10 -12.72 -17.78
N GLY A 373 -7.11 -12.38 -18.60
CA GLY A 373 -7.01 -11.08 -19.25
C GLY A 373 -5.63 -10.87 -19.85
N SER A 374 -5.45 -11.18 -21.14
CA SER A 374 -4.23 -10.89 -21.89
C SER A 374 -4.01 -9.37 -22.01
N PRO A 375 -2.79 -8.82 -21.82
CA PRO A 375 -2.55 -7.40 -22.03
C PRO A 375 -2.31 -7.12 -23.52
N ALA A 376 -3.17 -6.31 -24.12
CA ALA A 376 -2.93 -5.66 -25.41
C ALA A 376 -2.01 -4.45 -25.22
N GLY A 377 -1.17 -4.19 -26.21
CA GLY A 377 0.06 -3.40 -26.10
C GLY A 377 -0.10 -1.90 -25.85
N LEU A 378 0.95 -1.34 -25.26
CA LEU A 378 1.19 0.10 -25.16
C LEU A 378 2.57 0.42 -25.77
N ARG A 379 2.55 1.37 -26.70
CA ARG A 379 3.68 1.85 -27.52
C ARG A 379 4.61 2.76 -26.72
N ASP A 380 5.86 2.77 -27.18
CA ASP A 380 6.99 3.55 -26.69
C ASP A 380 6.74 5.07 -26.65
N GLY A 381 7.10 5.67 -25.51
CA GLY A 381 7.30 7.11 -25.32
C GLY A 381 8.47 7.34 -24.35
N PRO A 382 9.24 8.43 -24.48
CA PRO A 382 10.54 8.56 -23.83
C PRO A 382 10.40 8.83 -22.33
N VAL A 383 11.14 8.06 -21.52
CA VAL A 383 11.23 8.20 -20.07
C VAL A 383 12.52 8.97 -19.75
N ASP A 384 12.40 10.25 -19.43
CA ASP A 384 13.52 11.04 -18.92
C ASP A 384 13.53 11.06 -17.38
N ASN A 385 14.66 10.59 -16.83
CA ASN A 385 15.24 10.88 -15.52
C ASN A 385 14.35 10.81 -14.26
N LEU A 386 14.25 9.60 -13.68
CA LEU A 386 14.07 9.40 -12.25
C LEU A 386 15.34 8.77 -11.66
N GLN A 387 16.23 9.60 -11.12
CA GLN A 387 17.27 9.14 -10.19
C GLN A 387 16.62 8.87 -8.83
N GLY A 388 16.16 7.65 -8.64
CA GLY A 388 15.78 7.08 -7.36
C GLY A 388 16.22 5.61 -7.34
N SER A 389 16.75 5.13 -6.22
CA SER A 389 17.13 3.72 -6.05
C SER A 389 15.92 2.82 -6.27
N GLU A 390 15.82 2.22 -7.46
CA GLU A 390 14.77 1.26 -7.80
C GLU A 390 15.15 -0.13 -7.22
N PHE A 391 14.24 -0.67 -6.40
CA PHE A 391 14.29 -2.06 -5.94
C PHE A 391 13.29 -2.85 -6.79
N SER A 392 13.71 -3.98 -7.38
CA SER A 392 12.79 -4.88 -8.08
C SER A 392 12.86 -6.29 -7.45
N VAL A 393 11.73 -6.99 -7.40
CA VAL A 393 11.66 -8.38 -6.92
C VAL A 393 11.14 -9.24 -8.05
N ARG A 394 11.80 -10.37 -8.31
CA ARG A 394 11.37 -11.32 -9.34
C ARG A 394 10.97 -12.63 -8.64
N ASP A 395 9.70 -13.03 -8.80
CA ASP A 395 9.26 -14.38 -8.46
C ASP A 395 9.66 -15.32 -9.60
N VAL A 396 10.74 -16.07 -9.40
CA VAL A 396 11.07 -17.23 -10.22
C VAL A 396 10.69 -18.44 -9.38
N ARG A 397 9.43 -18.89 -9.55
CA ARG A 397 8.86 -20.14 -9.05
C ARG A 397 9.93 -21.08 -8.47
N ARG A 398 10.15 -21.01 -7.14
CA ARG A 398 11.09 -21.78 -6.26
C ARG A 398 12.29 -21.03 -5.64
N GLY A 399 12.44 -19.72 -5.80
CA GLY A 399 13.44 -18.98 -5.01
C GLY A 399 13.16 -17.49 -4.96
N ALA A 400 13.05 -16.92 -3.77
CA ALA A 400 12.85 -15.49 -3.60
C ALA A 400 14.17 -14.76 -3.92
N VAL A 401 14.20 -14.00 -5.01
CA VAL A 401 15.33 -13.12 -5.35
C VAL A 401 14.94 -11.70 -4.97
N VAL A 402 15.56 -11.16 -3.91
CA VAL A 402 15.36 -9.76 -3.51
C VAL A 402 16.57 -8.92 -3.89
N CYS A 403 16.32 -7.84 -4.64
CA CYS A 403 17.36 -7.07 -5.28
C CYS A 403 17.59 -5.75 -4.55
N VAL A 404 18.84 -5.50 -4.14
CA VAL A 404 19.26 -4.22 -3.54
C VAL A 404 20.38 -3.63 -4.40
N PRO A 405 20.23 -2.40 -4.94
CA PRO A 405 21.31 -1.76 -5.67
C PRO A 405 22.51 -1.54 -4.74
N ARG A 406 23.68 -2.03 -5.14
CA ARG A 406 24.92 -1.77 -4.42
C ARG A 406 25.31 -0.29 -4.65
N GLN A 407 25.11 0.59 -3.66
CA GLN A 407 25.70 1.92 -3.71
C GLN A 407 27.22 1.76 -3.85
N GLN A 408 27.78 2.30 -4.94
CA GLN A 408 29.23 2.32 -5.15
C GLN A 408 29.88 3.09 -3.99
N ARG A 409 30.63 2.39 -3.14
CA ARG A 409 31.65 3.03 -2.31
C ARG A 409 32.70 3.60 -3.25
N ARG A 410 32.68 4.92 -3.48
CA ARG A 410 33.88 5.63 -3.90
C ARG A 410 34.74 5.84 -2.66
N ALA A 411 35.75 5.01 -2.50
CA ALA A 411 36.93 5.35 -1.73
C ALA A 411 38.04 5.62 -2.74
N LEU A 412 38.50 6.88 -2.75
CA LEU A 412 39.68 7.49 -3.38
C LEU A 412 40.01 7.12 -4.84
#